data_AF-A0A3C0BF96-F1
#
_entry.id   AF-A0A3C0BF96-F1
#
_cell.length_a   1.000
_cell.length_b   1.000
_cell.length_c   1.000
_cell.angle_alpha   90.00
_cell.angle_beta   90.00
_cell.angle_gamma   90.00
#
_symmetry.space_group_name_H-M   'P 1'
#
loop_
_entity.id
_entity.type
_entity.pdbx_description
1 polymer ?
#
loop_
_entity_poly.entity_id
_entity_poly.type
_entity_poly.pdbx_seq_one_letter_code
_entity_poly.pdbx_strand_id
1 'polypeptide(L)'
;TGGKCLRALHQREGAFDIYKNKEVELVGYTTCGGCPGGNVEYAPAEMKKNGATHVHFATGLLVGYPPCDHLKHFAKFIPEKYGLEVVFGTHPIPQKYYLTHQNLGSWKSTFMQKTIQATLADETIRLAYD
;
A
#
# COMPACT_ATOMS: atom_id res chain seq x y z
N THR A 1 6.98 3.25 11.28
CA THR A 1 6.40 2.08 11.98
C THR A 1 5.11 1.65 11.27
N GLY A 2 4.61 0.43 11.50
CA GLY A 2 3.45 -0.12 10.79
C GLY A 2 2.07 0.17 11.42
N GLY A 3 2.01 0.93 12.51
CA GLY A 3 0.81 1.06 13.34
C GLY A 3 -0.44 1.52 12.59
N LYS A 4 -0.32 2.54 11.71
CA LYS A 4 -1.44 3.03 10.88
C LYS A 4 -1.94 1.96 9.92
N CYS A 5 -1.05 1.16 9.33
CA CYS A 5 -1.42 0.05 8.45
C CYS A 5 -2.24 -1.01 9.20
N LEU A 6 -1.79 -1.41 10.39
CA LEU A 6 -2.45 -2.45 11.19
C LEU A 6 -3.81 -1.98 11.73
N ARG A 7 -3.90 -0.71 12.17
CA ARG A 7 -5.18 -0.09 12.52
C ARG A 7 -6.16 -0.12 11.34
N ALA A 8 -5.72 0.31 10.16
CA ALA A 8 -6.56 0.33 8.96
C ALA A 8 -6.98 -1.07 8.53
N LEU A 9 -6.10 -2.07 8.66
CA LEU A 9 -6.45 -3.47 8.45
C LEU A 9 -7.60 -3.87 9.37
N HIS A 10 -7.48 -3.63 10.68
CA HIS A 10 -8.53 -3.98 11.65
C HIS A 10 -9.85 -3.25 11.39
N GLN A 11 -9.78 -1.95 11.07
CA GLN A 11 -10.96 -1.10 10.84
C GLN A 11 -11.55 -1.25 9.42
N ARG A 12 -10.89 -2.00 8.53
CA ARG A 12 -11.25 -2.13 7.10
C ARG A 12 -11.35 -0.78 6.39
N GLU A 13 -10.37 0.09 6.64
CA GLU A 13 -10.31 1.43 6.08
C GLU A 13 -9.23 1.54 5.00
N GLY A 14 -9.37 2.55 4.12
CA GLY A 14 -8.46 2.75 3.00
C GLY A 14 -8.47 1.56 2.05
N ALA A 15 -7.28 1.05 1.70
CA ALA A 15 -7.18 -0.05 0.75
C ALA A 15 -7.75 -1.37 1.27
N PHE A 16 -8.02 -1.49 2.57
CA PHE A 16 -8.64 -2.67 3.17
C PHE A 16 -10.17 -2.69 3.07
N ASP A 17 -10.80 -1.64 2.53
CA ASP A 17 -12.26 -1.55 2.38
C ASP A 17 -12.84 -2.69 1.51
N ILE A 18 -12.03 -3.20 0.57
CA ILE A 18 -12.36 -4.33 -0.31
C ILE A 18 -12.62 -5.64 0.45
N TYR A 19 -12.25 -5.69 1.73
CA TYR A 19 -12.45 -6.83 2.62
C TYR A 19 -13.53 -6.60 3.68
N LYS A 20 -14.42 -5.62 3.48
CA LYS A 20 -15.65 -5.51 4.28
C LYS A 20 -16.38 -6.85 4.32
N ASN A 21 -16.74 -7.26 5.53
CA ASN A 21 -17.44 -8.52 5.81
C ASN A 21 -16.66 -9.78 5.40
N LYS A 22 -15.34 -9.68 5.24
CA LYS A 22 -14.46 -10.83 5.00
C LYS A 22 -13.51 -11.02 6.19
N GLU A 23 -13.26 -12.28 6.51
CA GLU A 23 -12.16 -12.65 7.38
C GLU A 23 -10.84 -12.37 6.65
N VAL A 24 -9.88 -11.77 7.35
CA VAL A 24 -8.57 -11.43 6.82
C VAL A 24 -7.54 -11.76 7.88
N GLU A 25 -6.54 -12.53 7.49
CA GLU A 25 -5.39 -12.89 8.31
C GLU A 25 -4.14 -12.16 7.80
N LEU A 26 -3.34 -11.62 8.73
CA LEU A 26 -2.04 -11.04 8.41
C LEU A 26 -0.95 -12.12 8.55
N VAL A 27 -0.47 -12.63 7.42
CA VAL A 27 0.52 -13.72 7.38
C VAL A 27 1.96 -13.25 7.13
N GLY A 28 2.17 -11.94 6.99
CA GLY A 28 3.50 -11.35 6.81
C GLY A 28 3.48 -9.82 6.77
N TYR A 29 4.55 -9.22 7.30
CA TYR A 29 4.76 -7.77 7.27
C TYR A 29 6.26 -7.48 7.24
N THR A 30 6.71 -6.73 6.23
CA THR A 30 8.13 -6.36 6.08
C THR A 30 8.27 -5.07 5.27
N THR A 31 9.51 -4.57 5.15
CA THR A 31 9.85 -3.46 4.27
C THR A 31 10.29 -3.99 2.90
N CYS A 32 10.38 -3.12 1.89
CA CYS A 32 11.00 -3.47 0.61
C CYS A 32 12.53 -3.66 0.69
N GLY A 33 13.16 -3.41 1.84
CA GLY A 33 14.62 -3.47 1.99
C GLY A 33 15.36 -2.20 1.53
N GLY A 34 14.64 -1.09 1.31
CA GLY A 34 15.23 0.13 0.74
C GLY A 34 15.45 0.01 -0.77
N CYS A 35 15.96 1.05 -1.42
CA CYS A 35 16.24 1.00 -2.86
C CYS A 35 17.45 0.08 -3.13
N PRO A 36 17.37 -0.87 -4.07
CA PRO A 36 16.40 -0.98 -5.17
C PRO A 36 15.18 -1.90 -4.90
N GLY A 37 14.97 -2.34 -3.67
CA GLY A 37 13.85 -3.21 -3.28
C GLY A 37 14.28 -4.64 -2.96
N GLY A 38 15.43 -4.83 -2.31
CA GLY A 38 16.02 -6.16 -2.09
C GLY A 38 15.08 -7.19 -1.48
N ASN A 39 14.21 -6.78 -0.54
CA ASN A 39 13.28 -7.70 0.09
C ASN A 39 12.12 -8.11 -0.82
N VAL A 40 11.80 -7.32 -1.85
CA VAL A 40 10.74 -7.65 -2.81
C VAL A 40 11.06 -8.95 -3.54
N GLU A 41 12.35 -9.28 -3.70
CA GLU A 41 12.75 -10.53 -4.33
C GLU A 41 12.30 -11.75 -3.54
N TYR A 42 12.47 -11.82 -2.22
CA TYR A 42 12.26 -13.06 -1.46
C TYR A 42 11.06 -13.03 -0.52
N ALA A 43 10.67 -11.87 0.00
CA ALA A 43 9.59 -11.76 0.97
C ALA A 43 8.24 -12.28 0.44
N PRO A 44 7.83 -12.02 -0.82
CA PRO A 44 6.58 -12.59 -1.33
C PRO A 44 6.59 -14.12 -1.38
N ALA A 45 7.76 -14.75 -1.59
CA ALA A 45 7.87 -16.21 -1.58
C ALA A 45 7.61 -16.78 -0.18
N GLU A 46 8.14 -16.13 0.87
CA GLU A 46 7.86 -16.50 2.26
C GLU A 46 6.39 -16.25 2.62
N MET A 47 5.85 -15.08 2.27
CA MET A 47 4.44 -14.76 2.49
C MET A 47 3.51 -15.79 1.82
N LYS A 48 3.83 -16.22 0.60
CA LYS A 48 3.08 -17.28 -0.10
C LYS A 48 3.11 -18.60 0.66
N LYS A 49 4.26 -19.00 1.21
CA LYS A 49 4.39 -20.22 2.04
C LYS A 49 3.52 -20.13 3.30
N ASN A 50 3.32 -18.93 3.83
CA ASN A 50 2.44 -18.67 4.97
C ASN A 50 0.95 -18.54 4.56
N GLY A 51 0.60 -18.76 3.30
CA GLY A 51 -0.80 -18.71 2.83
C GLY A 51 -1.26 -17.37 2.30
N ALA A 52 -0.35 -16.42 2.01
CA ALA A 52 -0.75 -15.13 1.44
C ALA A 52 -1.43 -15.32 0.08
N THR A 53 -2.52 -14.58 -0.13
CA THR A 53 -3.21 -14.46 -1.41
C THR A 53 -3.03 -13.07 -2.03
N HIS A 54 -2.88 -12.05 -1.18
CA HIS A 54 -2.73 -10.65 -1.56
C HIS A 54 -1.51 -10.03 -0.86
N VAL A 55 -0.80 -9.15 -1.56
CA VAL A 55 0.27 -8.30 -1.03
C VAL A 55 -0.16 -6.85 -1.15
N HIS A 56 -0.26 -6.18 -0.01
CA HIS A 56 -0.50 -4.74 0.02
C HIS A 56 0.81 -3.96 -0.02
N PHE A 57 0.91 -3.00 -0.94
CA PHE A 57 1.95 -1.98 -0.90
C PHE A 57 1.60 -0.93 0.13
N ALA A 58 2.46 -0.74 1.13
CA ALA A 58 2.22 0.24 2.18
C ALA A 58 1.92 1.62 1.59
N THR A 59 0.98 2.37 2.17
CA THR A 59 0.67 3.75 1.76
C THR A 59 1.92 4.63 1.74
N GLY A 60 2.92 4.35 2.58
CA GLY A 60 4.24 5.01 2.54
C GLY A 60 4.97 4.92 1.20
N LEU A 61 4.76 3.88 0.39
CA LEU A 61 5.30 3.81 -0.98
C LEU A 61 4.60 4.79 -1.93
N LEU A 62 3.35 5.16 -1.65
CA LEU A 62 2.54 6.08 -2.47
C LEU A 62 2.77 7.55 -2.08
N VAL A 63 3.19 7.79 -0.84
CA VAL A 63 3.31 9.13 -0.23
C VAL A 63 4.72 9.46 0.30
N GLY A 64 5.72 8.71 -0.17
CA GLY A 64 7.12 9.09 0.02
C GLY A 64 7.45 10.39 -0.71
N TYR A 65 8.60 11.00 -0.40
CA TYR A 65 9.05 12.23 -1.06
C TYR A 65 10.37 11.96 -1.82
N PRO A 66 10.33 11.44 -3.07
CA PRO A 66 9.15 11.19 -3.91
C PRO A 66 8.44 9.85 -3.63
N PRO A 67 7.22 9.65 -4.17
CA PRO A 67 6.60 8.32 -4.19
C PRO A 67 7.55 7.30 -4.84
N CYS A 68 7.44 6.03 -4.46
CA CYS A 68 8.39 5.01 -4.91
C CYS A 68 8.31 4.80 -6.45
N ASP A 69 9.41 5.11 -7.14
CA ASP A 69 9.48 4.99 -8.60
C ASP A 69 9.40 3.54 -9.11
N HIS A 70 9.66 2.57 -8.23
CA HIS A 70 9.60 1.14 -8.56
C HIS A 70 8.20 0.51 -8.41
N LEU A 71 7.18 1.26 -7.96
CA LEU A 71 5.81 0.77 -7.74
C LEU A 71 5.27 -0.05 -8.91
N LYS A 72 5.39 0.49 -10.14
CA LYS A 72 4.89 -0.15 -11.35
C LYS A 72 5.62 -1.46 -11.67
N HIS A 73 6.91 -1.52 -11.37
CA HIS A 73 7.70 -2.73 -11.59
C HIS A 73 7.35 -3.80 -10.56
N PHE A 74 7.33 -3.45 -9.27
CA PHE A 74 6.97 -4.40 -8.21
C PHE A 74 5.57 -4.98 -8.39
N ALA A 75 4.59 -4.15 -8.80
CA ALA A 75 3.23 -4.59 -9.04
C ALA A 75 3.09 -5.57 -10.23
N LYS A 76 4.08 -5.62 -11.13
CA LYS A 76 4.15 -6.63 -12.20
C LYS A 76 4.93 -7.86 -11.76
N PHE A 77 6.06 -7.63 -11.08
CA PHE A 77 6.98 -8.68 -10.66
C PHE A 77 6.34 -9.67 -9.69
N ILE A 78 5.62 -9.19 -8.67
CA ILE A 78 5.09 -10.07 -7.61
C ILE A 78 4.03 -11.04 -8.17
N PRO A 79 3.01 -10.60 -8.94
CA PRO A 79 2.09 -11.53 -9.58
C PRO A 79 2.79 -12.47 -10.56
N GLU A 80 3.72 -11.98 -11.38
CA GLU A 80 4.43 -12.80 -12.37
C GLU A 80 5.23 -13.95 -11.73
N LYS A 81 6.04 -13.64 -10.71
CA LYS A 81 6.95 -14.62 -10.11
C LYS A 81 6.26 -15.48 -9.04
N TYR A 82 5.24 -14.94 -8.36
CA TYR A 82 4.66 -15.59 -7.18
C TYR A 82 3.17 -15.90 -7.31
N GLY A 83 2.46 -15.37 -8.30
CA GLY A 83 1.01 -15.56 -8.46
C GLY A 83 0.20 -14.94 -7.33
N LEU A 84 0.73 -13.91 -6.65
CA LEU A 84 0.04 -13.16 -5.60
C LEU A 84 -0.59 -11.90 -6.17
N GLU A 85 -1.80 -11.56 -5.75
CA GLU A 85 -2.43 -10.31 -6.13
C GLU A 85 -1.78 -9.12 -5.42
N VAL A 86 -1.63 -8.00 -6.13
CA VAL A 86 -1.06 -6.77 -5.54
C VAL A 86 -2.15 -5.72 -5.38
N VAL A 87 -2.28 -5.19 -4.17
CA VAL A 87 -3.16 -4.07 -3.85
C VAL A 87 -2.32 -2.85 -3.49
N PHE A 88 -2.62 -1.71 -4.12
CA PHE A 88 -1.93 -0.46 -3.81
C PHE A 88 -2.51 0.16 -2.55
N GLY A 89 -1.63 0.46 -1.60
CA GLY A 89 -1.97 1.14 -0.37
C GLY A 89 -2.35 0.20 0.77
N THR A 90 -2.35 0.79 1.96
CA THR A 90 -2.85 0.17 3.20
C THR A 90 -3.84 1.11 3.86
N HIS A 91 -3.37 2.00 4.73
CA HIS A 91 -4.22 2.97 5.42
C HIS A 91 -4.58 4.18 4.54
N PRO A 92 -5.66 4.92 4.86
CA PRO A 92 -5.97 6.19 4.23
C PRO A 92 -4.78 7.16 4.23
N ILE A 93 -4.58 7.91 3.15
CA ILE A 93 -3.55 8.94 3.05
C ILE A 93 -3.87 10.02 4.09
N PRO A 94 -2.98 10.30 5.06
CA PRO A 94 -3.24 11.35 6.03
C PRO A 94 -3.41 12.71 5.36
N GLN A 95 -4.30 13.56 5.89
CA GLN A 95 -4.66 14.84 5.28
C GLN A 95 -3.43 15.72 5.03
N LYS A 96 -2.46 15.76 5.96
CA LYS A 96 -1.23 16.54 5.77
C LYS A 96 -0.36 16.07 4.60
N TYR A 97 -0.34 14.76 4.32
CA TYR A 97 0.37 14.20 3.17
C TYR A 97 -0.39 14.47 1.87
N TYR A 98 -1.72 14.31 1.90
CA TYR A 98 -2.59 14.61 0.76
C TYR A 98 -2.37 16.04 0.25
N LEU A 99 -2.45 17.03 1.13
CA LEU A 99 -2.26 18.44 0.78
C LEU A 99 -0.85 18.72 0.21
N THR A 100 0.18 18.16 0.85
CA THR A 100 1.57 18.36 0.41
C THR A 100 1.80 17.79 -0.99
N HIS A 101 1.38 16.55 -1.24
CA HIS A 101 1.53 15.91 -2.56
C HIS A 101 0.65 16.53 -3.64
N GLN A 102 -0.54 17.03 -3.28
CA GLN A 102 -1.38 17.77 -4.20
C GLN A 102 -0.67 19.04 -4.69
N ASN A 103 -0.04 19.79 -3.78
CA ASN A 103 0.73 20.99 -4.11
C ASN A 103 2.00 20.68 -4.93
N LEU A 104 2.69 19.59 -4.60
CA LEU A 104 3.86 19.12 -5.36
C LEU A 104 3.48 18.52 -6.73
N GLY A 105 2.22 18.18 -6.94
CA GLY A 105 1.76 17.49 -8.15
C GLY A 105 2.28 16.05 -8.27
N SER A 106 2.58 15.39 -7.15
CA SER A 106 3.20 14.05 -7.14
C SER A 106 2.33 12.97 -7.79
N TRP A 107 1.02 13.18 -7.86
CA TRP A 107 0.06 12.21 -8.40
C TRP A 107 -0.60 12.66 -9.72
N LYS A 108 0.08 13.48 -10.53
CA LYS A 108 -0.47 13.97 -11.81
C LYS A 108 -0.64 12.88 -12.87
N SER A 109 0.15 11.82 -12.83
CA SER A 109 0.06 10.76 -13.83
C SER A 109 -1.16 9.87 -13.61
N THR A 110 -1.77 9.38 -14.69
CA THR A 110 -2.91 8.45 -14.63
C THR A 110 -2.59 7.21 -13.80
N PHE A 111 -1.33 6.73 -13.86
CA PHE A 111 -0.88 5.64 -13.02
C PHE A 111 -1.00 5.97 -11.53
N MET A 112 -0.45 7.12 -11.10
CA MET A 112 -0.50 7.51 -9.69
C MET A 112 -1.92 7.81 -9.21
N GLN A 113 -2.76 8.43 -10.04
CA GLN A 113 -4.18 8.64 -9.69
C GLN A 113 -4.90 7.32 -9.42
N LYS A 114 -4.61 6.29 -10.22
CA LYS A 114 -5.16 4.94 -10.02
C LYS A 114 -4.63 4.29 -8.74
N THR A 115 -3.33 4.40 -8.45
CA THR A 115 -2.74 3.72 -7.29
C THR A 115 -3.18 4.31 -5.95
N ILE A 116 -3.45 5.61 -5.87
CA ILE A 116 -3.89 6.24 -4.61
C ILE A 116 -5.38 6.10 -4.33
N GLN A 117 -6.18 5.73 -5.34
CA GLN A 117 -7.65 5.78 -5.29
C GLN A 117 -8.22 5.07 -4.05
N ALA A 118 -7.74 3.87 -3.76
CA ALA A 118 -8.20 3.06 -2.62
C ALA A 118 -7.82 3.67 -1.26
N THR A 119 -6.83 4.57 -1.22
CA THR A 119 -6.34 5.21 0.00
C THR A 119 -6.76 6.66 0.16
N LEU A 120 -7.45 7.26 -0.82
CA LEU A 120 -7.82 8.67 -0.74
C LEU A 120 -8.79 8.96 0.42
N ALA A 121 -9.79 8.09 0.60
CA ALA A 121 -10.89 8.26 1.57
C ALA A 121 -11.54 9.66 1.54
N ASP A 122 -12.49 9.91 2.44
CA ASP A 122 -12.98 11.27 2.70
C ASP A 122 -12.05 12.03 3.65
N GLU A 123 -12.22 13.35 3.74
CA GLU A 123 -11.38 14.22 4.56
C GLU A 123 -11.44 13.88 6.05
N THR A 124 -12.62 13.50 6.57
CA THR A 124 -12.80 13.13 7.97
C THR A 124 -11.92 11.92 8.32
N ILE A 125 -11.94 10.89 7.47
CA ILE A 125 -11.08 9.72 7.63
C ILE A 125 -9.61 10.13 7.48
N ARG A 126 -9.25 10.93 6.47
CA ARG A 126 -7.84 11.37 6.29
C ARG A 126 -7.29 12.10 7.52
N LEU A 127 -8.08 12.97 8.15
CA LEU A 127 -7.71 13.68 9.38
C LEU A 127 -7.51 12.72 10.57
N ALA A 128 -8.30 11.65 10.66
CA ALA A 128 -8.15 10.63 11.70
C ALA A 128 -6.83 9.82 11.58
N TYR A 129 -6.10 9.98 10.48
CA TYR A 129 -4.82 9.33 10.20
C TYR A 129 -3.62 10.29 10.19
N ASP A 130 -3.77 11.56 10.58
CA ASP A 130 -2.64 12.49 10.70
C ASP A 130 -1.57 12.06 11.73
#